data_AF-A0A842IZ30-F1
#
_entry.id   AF-A0A842IZ30-F1
#
_cell.length_a   1.000
_cell.length_b   1.000
_cell.length_c   1.000
_cell.angle_alpha   90.00
_cell.angle_beta   90.00
_cell.angle_gamma   90.00
#
_symmetry.space_group_name_H-M   'P 1'
#
loop_
_entity.id
_entity.type
_entity.pdbx_description
1 polymer ?
#
loop_
_entity_poly.entity_id
_entity_poly.type
_entity_poly.pdbx_seq_one_letter_code
_entity_poly.pdbx_strand_id
1 'polypeptide(L)'
;MKKKIIGMSIMTSLTLLGAESFEAGFLSPMQLNGPNTSVNGIRIGAIYTENQNVEGLDLNIIANRKRNFNGLSLGSFYDRTDADFTGVRLGWFIPLSFNSVGGNMKGIQIGSVNMVEKSMMGAQLGLVNFTGTGKGLQFGAFNKADRFRGVQIGFVNYADRLEGLQIGFVNIAANSELFEVLPIVNFNFKF
;
A
#
# COMPACT_ATOMS: atom_id res chain seq x y z
N MET A 1 -4.85 29.51 -50.11
CA MET A 1 -4.43 29.50 -48.69
C MET A 1 -4.09 28.06 -48.28
N LYS A 2 -2.80 27.68 -48.27
CA LYS A 2 -2.35 26.33 -47.89
C LYS A 2 -2.10 26.31 -46.38
N LYS A 3 -2.93 25.59 -45.62
CA LYS A 3 -2.73 25.38 -44.17
C LYS A 3 -1.57 24.40 -43.98
N LYS A 4 -0.47 24.86 -43.38
CA LYS A 4 0.62 23.99 -42.92
C LYS A 4 0.13 23.22 -41.70
N ILE A 5 0.04 21.90 -41.82
CA ILE A 5 -0.09 20.99 -40.69
C ILE A 5 1.27 20.96 -40.01
N ILE A 6 1.32 21.46 -38.77
CA ILE A 6 2.49 21.38 -37.91
C ILE A 6 2.59 19.93 -37.45
N GLY A 7 3.58 19.21 -37.96
CA GLY A 7 3.91 17.86 -37.54
C GLY A 7 4.36 17.86 -36.08
N MET A 8 3.62 17.11 -35.26
CA MET A 8 3.99 16.79 -33.89
C MET A 8 5.11 15.76 -33.97
N SER A 9 6.35 16.20 -33.74
CA SER A 9 7.52 15.34 -33.70
C SER A 9 7.40 14.37 -32.53
N ILE A 10 7.18 13.10 -32.85
CA ILE A 10 7.36 11.99 -31.94
C ILE A 10 8.87 11.91 -31.64
N MET A 11 9.26 12.37 -30.47
CA MET A 11 10.61 12.18 -29.95
C MET A 11 10.68 10.77 -29.38
N THR A 12 10.98 9.79 -30.23
CA THR A 12 11.41 8.46 -29.79
C THR A 12 12.83 8.57 -29.25
N SER A 13 12.97 9.08 -28.02
CA SER A 13 14.21 8.93 -27.26
C SER A 13 14.29 7.48 -26.78
N LEU A 14 15.28 6.77 -27.31
CA LEU A 14 15.78 5.50 -26.79
C LEU A 14 16.09 5.72 -25.29
N THR A 15 15.22 5.27 -24.39
CA THR A 15 15.45 5.42 -22.95
C THR A 15 16.64 4.55 -22.58
N LEU A 16 17.77 5.20 -22.29
CA LEU A 16 18.82 4.62 -21.47
C LEU A 16 18.13 4.04 -20.22
N LEU A 17 18.47 2.80 -19.87
CA LEU A 17 17.98 2.06 -18.71
C LEU A 17 18.48 2.67 -17.38
N GLY A 18 18.25 3.96 -17.18
CA GLY A 18 18.50 4.68 -15.94
C GLY A 18 17.19 4.95 -15.21
N ALA A 19 17.23 4.90 -13.88
CA ALA A 19 16.14 5.46 -13.09
C ALA A 19 16.25 6.99 -13.09
N GLU A 20 15.14 7.66 -13.31
CA GLU A 20 15.06 9.12 -13.34
C GLU A 20 15.06 9.67 -11.91
N SER A 21 15.80 10.74 -11.66
CA SER A 21 15.86 11.32 -10.30
C SER A 21 14.59 12.08 -9.92
N PHE A 22 13.83 12.52 -10.91
CA PHE A 22 12.62 13.31 -10.72
C PHE A 22 11.53 12.92 -11.70
N GLU A 23 10.30 12.78 -11.22
CA GLU A 23 9.11 12.56 -12.03
C GLU A 23 8.01 13.52 -11.61
N ALA A 24 7.33 14.11 -12.59
CA ALA A 24 6.10 14.86 -12.39
C ALA A 24 5.03 14.37 -13.35
N GLY A 25 3.82 14.13 -12.85
CA GLY A 25 2.70 13.68 -13.68
C GLY A 25 1.37 14.29 -13.27
N PHE A 26 0.52 14.55 -14.26
CA PHE A 26 -0.84 14.99 -14.02
C PHE A 26 -1.80 13.81 -14.06
N LEU A 27 -1.83 13.12 -15.20
CA LEU A 27 -2.72 11.99 -15.48
C LEU A 27 -2.01 11.08 -16.49
N SER A 28 -1.54 9.90 -16.08
CA SER A 28 -0.84 8.97 -16.98
C SER A 28 -1.64 8.73 -18.27
N PRO A 29 -1.02 8.79 -19.46
CA PRO A 29 0.44 8.87 -19.67
C PRO A 29 1.02 10.30 -19.70
N MET A 30 0.28 11.35 -19.31
CA MET A 30 0.77 12.73 -19.22
C MET A 30 1.67 12.93 -17.99
N GLN A 31 2.93 12.54 -18.13
CA GLN A 31 4.01 12.67 -17.15
C GLN A 31 5.37 12.89 -17.86
N LEU A 32 6.39 13.39 -17.16
CA LEU A 32 7.66 13.80 -17.77
C LEU A 32 8.40 12.66 -18.45
N ASN A 33 8.59 11.53 -17.76
CA ASN A 33 9.44 10.44 -18.24
C ASN A 33 8.64 9.25 -18.81
N GLY A 34 7.35 9.16 -18.47
CA GLY A 34 6.43 8.16 -18.97
C GLY A 34 6.26 6.94 -18.04
N PRO A 35 5.15 6.19 -18.17
CA PRO A 35 4.70 5.25 -17.15
C PRO A 35 5.55 3.99 -16.98
N ASN A 36 6.43 3.70 -17.95
CA ASN A 36 7.30 2.53 -17.93
C ASN A 36 8.71 2.83 -17.38
N THR A 37 8.93 4.03 -16.86
CA THR A 37 10.22 4.42 -16.28
C THR A 37 10.31 4.08 -14.79
N SER A 38 11.52 4.00 -14.27
CA SER A 38 11.77 3.93 -12.82
C SER A 38 12.18 5.30 -12.30
N VAL A 39 11.84 5.61 -11.05
CA VAL A 39 12.20 6.85 -10.37
C VAL A 39 13.09 6.50 -9.18
N ASN A 40 14.25 7.14 -9.06
CA ASN A 40 15.13 7.05 -7.89
C ASN A 40 15.40 8.46 -7.36
N GLY A 41 14.47 8.97 -6.55
CA GLY A 41 14.48 10.34 -6.06
C GLY A 41 13.08 10.78 -5.65
N ILE A 42 12.50 11.73 -6.40
CA ILE A 42 11.21 12.35 -6.06
C ILE A 42 10.20 12.14 -7.17
N ARG A 43 9.02 11.63 -6.83
CA ARG A 43 7.85 11.60 -7.71
C ARG A 43 6.75 12.51 -7.19
N ILE A 44 6.20 13.35 -8.06
CA ILE A 44 5.06 14.24 -7.76
C ILE A 44 3.91 13.96 -8.72
N GLY A 45 2.70 13.78 -8.19
CA GLY A 45 1.51 13.51 -8.99
C GLY A 45 0.26 14.26 -8.55
N ALA A 46 -0.55 14.67 -9.52
CA ALA A 46 -1.86 15.26 -9.24
C ALA A 46 -2.97 14.20 -9.25
N ILE A 47 -3.41 13.75 -10.42
CA ILE A 47 -4.58 12.86 -10.58
C ILE A 47 -4.16 11.39 -10.57
N TYR A 48 -3.27 11.00 -11.49
CA TYR A 48 -2.83 9.61 -11.60
C TYR A 48 -1.43 9.52 -12.19
N THR A 49 -0.51 8.89 -11.50
CA THR A 49 0.87 8.64 -11.96
C THR A 49 1.18 7.15 -11.91
N GLU A 50 1.96 6.67 -12.88
CA GLU A 50 2.34 5.27 -12.99
C GLU A 50 3.85 5.18 -13.27
N ASN A 51 4.56 4.27 -12.61
CA ASN A 51 5.99 4.01 -12.85
C ASN A 51 6.30 2.53 -12.55
N GLN A 52 7.42 2.01 -13.06
CA GLN A 52 7.84 0.64 -12.75
C GLN A 52 8.32 0.53 -11.30
N ASN A 53 9.43 1.17 -10.96
CA ASN A 53 9.95 1.19 -9.59
C ASN A 53 10.04 2.63 -9.11
N VAL A 54 9.69 2.88 -7.86
CA VAL A 54 9.87 4.19 -7.23
C VAL A 54 10.64 4.00 -5.94
N GLU A 55 11.85 4.55 -5.91
CA GLU A 55 12.73 4.57 -4.75
C GLU A 55 12.88 6.02 -4.29
N GLY A 56 12.59 6.31 -3.02
CA GLY A 56 12.68 7.66 -2.45
C GLY A 56 11.33 8.24 -1.98
N LEU A 57 11.07 9.49 -2.35
CA LEU A 57 9.89 10.26 -1.91
C LEU A 57 8.81 10.27 -2.99
N ASP A 58 7.59 9.93 -2.59
CA ASP A 58 6.45 9.86 -3.50
C ASP A 58 5.28 10.68 -2.99
N LEU A 59 4.98 11.78 -3.68
CA LEU A 59 3.97 12.78 -3.31
C LEU A 59 2.86 12.79 -4.37
N ASN A 60 1.72 12.13 -4.14
CA ASN A 60 0.60 12.21 -5.09
C ASN A 60 -0.69 12.57 -4.39
N ILE A 61 -1.56 13.36 -5.03
CA ILE A 61 -2.78 13.87 -4.39
C ILE A 61 -3.93 12.85 -4.49
N ILE A 62 -4.23 12.36 -5.69
CA ILE A 62 -5.39 11.49 -5.93
C ILE A 62 -4.98 10.02 -5.97
N ALA A 63 -4.39 9.57 -7.07
CA ALA A 63 -4.07 8.16 -7.26
C ALA A 63 -2.64 7.98 -7.79
N ASN A 64 -2.04 6.84 -7.47
CA ASN A 64 -0.80 6.43 -8.09
C ASN A 64 -0.66 4.90 -8.13
N ARG A 65 0.12 4.42 -9.08
CA ARG A 65 0.48 3.01 -9.22
C ARG A 65 1.99 2.88 -9.42
N LYS A 66 2.57 1.84 -8.81
CA LYS A 66 3.92 1.39 -9.13
C LYS A 66 4.03 -0.13 -9.05
N ARG A 67 5.00 -0.73 -9.73
CA ARG A 67 5.28 -2.16 -9.56
C ARG A 67 5.96 -2.42 -8.22
N ASN A 68 7.08 -1.75 -7.94
CA ASN A 68 7.76 -1.82 -6.64
C ASN A 68 7.92 -0.44 -6.01
N PHE A 69 7.90 -0.40 -4.68
CA PHE A 69 8.09 0.82 -3.92
C PHE A 69 9.10 0.62 -2.78
N ASN A 70 10.05 1.54 -2.67
CA ASN A 70 10.97 1.61 -1.54
C ASN A 70 11.14 3.06 -1.07
N GLY A 71 10.49 3.45 0.03
CA GLY A 71 10.66 4.79 0.58
C GLY A 71 9.47 5.34 1.34
N LEU A 72 9.17 6.63 1.13
CA LEU A 72 8.11 7.37 1.82
C LEU A 72 7.04 7.84 0.83
N SER A 73 5.82 7.34 0.97
CA SER A 73 4.67 7.79 0.19
C SER A 73 3.77 8.67 1.04
N LEU A 74 3.51 9.89 0.58
CA LEU A 74 2.66 10.86 1.24
C LEU A 74 1.54 11.34 0.32
N GLY A 75 0.34 11.39 0.88
CA GLY A 75 -0.69 12.30 0.43
C GLY A 75 -1.66 11.78 -0.63
N SER A 76 -1.69 10.47 -0.89
CA SER A 76 -2.59 9.89 -1.90
C SER A 76 -3.91 9.40 -1.31
N PHE A 77 -5.01 9.54 -2.05
CA PHE A 77 -6.25 8.81 -1.76
C PHE A 77 -6.16 7.36 -2.20
N TYR A 78 -5.46 7.04 -3.28
CA TYR A 78 -5.26 5.67 -3.76
C TYR A 78 -3.78 5.43 -4.08
N ASP A 79 -3.13 4.51 -3.37
CA ASP A 79 -1.74 4.13 -3.63
C ASP A 79 -1.64 2.61 -3.82
N ARG A 80 -1.34 2.20 -5.05
CA ARG A 80 -1.16 0.80 -5.43
C ARG A 80 0.31 0.48 -5.66
N THR A 81 0.77 -0.59 -5.02
CA THR A 81 2.03 -1.28 -5.36
C THR A 81 1.71 -2.69 -5.83
N ASP A 82 1.98 -3.02 -7.08
CA ASP A 82 1.56 -4.32 -7.63
C ASP A 82 2.38 -5.50 -7.10
N ALA A 83 3.66 -5.27 -6.81
CA ALA A 83 4.57 -6.24 -6.22
C ALA A 83 4.96 -5.80 -4.81
N ASP A 84 6.23 -5.54 -4.54
CA ASP A 84 6.73 -5.39 -3.17
C ASP A 84 6.80 -3.92 -2.72
N PHE A 85 6.38 -3.70 -1.47
CA PHE A 85 6.44 -2.41 -0.78
C PHE A 85 7.41 -2.49 0.40
N THR A 86 8.36 -1.57 0.46
CA THR A 86 9.19 -1.33 1.65
C THR A 86 9.13 0.15 2.05
N GLY A 87 8.88 0.44 3.33
CA GLY A 87 8.93 1.80 3.86
C GLY A 87 7.64 2.26 4.53
N VAL A 88 7.30 3.54 4.37
CA VAL A 88 6.17 4.18 5.09
C VAL A 88 5.22 4.80 4.09
N ARG A 89 3.92 4.62 4.33
CA ARG A 89 2.86 5.23 3.53
C ARG A 89 1.85 5.92 4.44
N LEU A 90 1.55 7.18 4.14
CA LEU A 90 0.57 8.00 4.84
C LEU A 90 -0.38 8.66 3.83
N GLY A 91 -1.65 8.23 3.83
CA GLY A 91 -2.71 8.96 3.12
C GLY A 91 -2.99 10.31 3.79
N TRP A 92 -3.23 11.37 2.99
CA TRP A 92 -3.52 12.71 3.54
C TRP A 92 -4.91 12.84 4.16
N PHE A 93 -5.91 12.19 3.56
CA PHE A 93 -7.28 12.20 4.06
C PHE A 93 -7.65 10.80 4.51
N ILE A 94 -7.39 10.55 5.79
CA ILE A 94 -7.54 9.22 6.39
C ILE A 94 -8.90 8.59 6.11
N PRO A 95 -10.07 9.27 6.16
CA PRO A 95 -11.36 8.60 5.93
C PRO A 95 -11.62 8.18 4.47
N LEU A 96 -10.77 8.53 3.50
CA LEU A 96 -10.95 8.16 2.08
C LEU A 96 -9.68 7.58 1.44
N SER A 97 -8.66 7.21 2.23
CA SER A 97 -7.39 6.69 1.70
C SER A 97 -7.39 5.16 1.58
N PHE A 98 -6.93 4.66 0.45
CA PHE A 98 -6.91 3.25 0.06
C PHE A 98 -5.49 2.86 -0.35
N ASN A 99 -4.88 2.00 0.44
CA ASN A 99 -3.54 1.49 0.23
C ASN A 99 -3.62 0.02 -0.16
N SER A 100 -2.97 -0.36 -1.25
CA SER A 100 -3.04 -1.72 -1.78
C SER A 100 -1.66 -2.22 -2.20
N VAL A 101 -1.27 -3.40 -1.73
CA VAL A 101 -0.01 -4.08 -2.07
C VAL A 101 -0.32 -5.49 -2.54
N GLY A 102 0.02 -5.81 -3.79
CA GLY A 102 -0.22 -7.13 -4.38
C GLY A 102 0.84 -8.18 -4.00
N GLY A 103 2.03 -7.74 -3.63
CA GLY A 103 3.12 -8.58 -3.15
C GLY A 103 3.28 -8.52 -1.64
N ASN A 104 4.54 -8.45 -1.21
CA ASN A 104 4.93 -8.41 0.18
C ASN A 104 5.12 -6.96 0.65
N MET A 105 4.79 -6.71 1.91
CA MET A 105 4.93 -5.42 2.56
C MET A 105 5.91 -5.53 3.73
N LYS A 106 6.92 -4.66 3.76
CA LYS A 106 7.77 -4.42 4.93
C LYS A 106 7.70 -2.94 5.34
N GLY A 107 7.01 -2.63 6.43
CA GLY A 107 6.97 -1.26 6.95
C GLY A 107 5.61 -0.84 7.51
N ILE A 108 5.17 0.38 7.22
CA ILE A 108 3.98 0.97 7.84
C ILE A 108 3.01 1.50 6.76
N GLN A 109 1.74 1.14 6.88
CA GLN A 109 0.64 1.69 6.10
C GLN A 109 -0.35 2.41 7.00
N ILE A 110 -0.63 3.67 6.69
CA ILE A 110 -1.63 4.49 7.36
C ILE A 110 -2.63 4.97 6.31
N GLY A 111 -3.90 4.58 6.49
CA GLY A 111 -5.00 4.96 5.60
C GLY A 111 -6.32 4.34 6.03
N SER A 112 -7.45 4.68 5.38
CA SER A 112 -8.76 4.08 5.73
C SER A 112 -8.78 2.59 5.48
N VAL A 113 -8.34 2.16 4.31
CA VAL A 113 -8.28 0.77 3.90
C VAL A 113 -6.84 0.43 3.59
N ASN A 114 -6.30 -0.55 4.32
CA ASN A 114 -4.97 -1.10 4.06
C ASN A 114 -5.11 -2.56 3.65
N MET A 115 -4.57 -2.92 2.48
CA MET A 115 -4.64 -4.27 1.95
C MET A 115 -3.26 -4.75 1.51
N VAL A 116 -2.87 -5.94 1.96
CA VAL A 116 -1.66 -6.65 1.54
C VAL A 116 -2.04 -8.07 1.13
N GLU A 117 -2.02 -8.37 -0.16
CA GLU A 117 -2.52 -9.65 -0.69
C GLU A 117 -1.68 -10.85 -0.24
N LYS A 118 -0.35 -10.68 -0.09
CA LYS A 118 0.54 -11.76 0.35
C LYS A 118 0.96 -11.59 1.81
N SER A 119 2.20 -11.16 2.06
CA SER A 119 2.76 -11.10 3.41
C SER A 119 2.99 -9.67 3.88
N MET A 120 2.62 -9.38 5.13
CA MET A 120 2.88 -8.11 5.80
C MET A 120 3.85 -8.32 6.97
N MET A 121 4.90 -7.51 7.03
CA MET A 121 5.79 -7.38 8.18
C MET A 121 5.87 -5.92 8.60
N GLY A 122 5.23 -5.57 9.72
CA GLY A 122 5.20 -4.21 10.23
C GLY A 122 3.82 -3.82 10.78
N ALA A 123 3.28 -2.67 10.35
CA ALA A 123 2.04 -2.13 10.90
C ALA A 123 1.04 -1.66 9.82
N GLN A 124 -0.24 -1.96 10.03
CA GLN A 124 -1.36 -1.37 9.30
C GLN A 124 -2.25 -0.62 10.29
N LEU A 125 -2.42 0.68 10.08
CA LEU A 125 -3.22 1.58 10.89
C LEU A 125 -4.33 2.16 10.02
N GLY A 126 -5.59 1.83 10.30
CA GLY A 126 -6.70 2.23 9.44
C GLY A 126 -8.07 1.91 9.98
N LEU A 127 -9.12 2.16 9.20
CA LEU A 127 -10.46 1.67 9.56
C LEU A 127 -10.57 0.18 9.27
N VAL A 128 -9.98 -0.26 8.16
CA VAL A 128 -10.06 -1.63 7.68
C VAL A 128 -8.68 -2.10 7.26
N ASN A 129 -8.22 -3.21 7.85
CA ASN A 129 -6.92 -3.80 7.55
C ASN A 129 -7.09 -5.25 7.10
N PHE A 130 -6.49 -5.60 5.95
CA PHE A 130 -6.46 -6.94 5.40
C PHE A 130 -5.03 -7.37 5.09
N THR A 131 -4.68 -8.61 5.46
CA THR A 131 -3.43 -9.25 5.04
C THR A 131 -3.61 -10.75 4.84
N GLY A 132 -2.94 -11.37 3.86
CA GLY A 132 -2.89 -12.83 3.79
C GLY A 132 -2.14 -13.42 4.99
N THR A 133 -0.83 -13.16 5.07
CA THR A 133 0.01 -13.55 6.21
C THR A 133 0.66 -12.33 6.85
N GLY A 134 0.28 -11.98 8.08
CA GLY A 134 0.79 -10.82 8.80
C GLY A 134 1.73 -11.16 9.95
N LYS A 135 2.78 -10.35 10.14
CA LYS A 135 3.63 -10.30 11.33
C LYS A 135 3.76 -8.87 11.82
N GLY A 136 3.17 -8.54 12.97
CA GLY A 136 3.28 -7.22 13.57
C GLY A 136 1.97 -6.70 14.16
N LEU A 137 1.56 -5.50 13.77
CA LEU A 137 0.41 -4.78 14.35
C LEU A 137 -0.67 -4.48 13.31
N GLN A 138 -1.92 -4.78 13.63
CA GLN A 138 -3.09 -4.21 12.95
C GLN A 138 -3.90 -3.40 13.96
N PHE A 139 -4.19 -2.15 13.63
CA PHE A 139 -5.06 -1.29 14.43
C PHE A 139 -6.16 -0.72 13.54
N GLY A 140 -7.42 -0.98 13.89
CA GLY A 140 -8.55 -0.46 13.12
C GLY A 140 -9.92 -0.94 13.55
N ALA A 141 -10.98 -0.44 12.93
CA ALA A 141 -12.33 -0.92 13.22
C ALA A 141 -12.50 -2.40 12.86
N PHE A 142 -11.96 -2.82 11.71
CA PHE A 142 -11.97 -4.21 11.26
C PHE A 142 -10.57 -4.66 10.86
N ASN A 143 -10.10 -5.74 11.46
CA ASN A 143 -8.82 -6.37 11.13
C ASN A 143 -9.06 -7.82 10.69
N LYS A 144 -8.56 -8.20 9.52
CA LYS A 144 -8.61 -9.58 9.03
C LYS A 144 -7.25 -10.05 8.54
N ALA A 145 -6.93 -11.29 8.89
CA ALA A 145 -5.80 -12.01 8.34
C ALA A 145 -6.11 -13.49 8.11
N ASP A 146 -5.45 -14.15 7.17
CA ASP A 146 -5.53 -15.62 7.07
C ASP A 146 -4.58 -16.23 8.11
N ARG A 147 -3.36 -15.71 8.23
CA ARG A 147 -2.41 -16.05 9.30
C ARG A 147 -1.85 -14.79 9.92
N PHE A 148 -1.87 -14.67 11.24
CA PHE A 148 -1.38 -13.47 11.92
C PHE A 148 -0.53 -13.80 13.13
N ARG A 149 0.69 -13.26 13.15
CA ARG A 149 1.60 -13.31 14.29
C ARG A 149 1.84 -11.92 14.85
N GLY A 150 1.27 -11.61 16.00
CA GLY A 150 1.43 -10.30 16.64
C GLY A 150 0.18 -9.81 17.34
N VAL A 151 -0.16 -8.52 17.18
CA VAL A 151 -1.28 -7.90 17.87
C VAL A 151 -2.31 -7.33 16.88
N GLN A 152 -3.58 -7.68 17.03
CA GLN A 152 -4.69 -7.00 16.35
C GLN A 152 -5.53 -6.25 17.39
N ILE A 153 -5.78 -4.96 17.17
CA ILE A 153 -6.58 -4.11 18.04
C ILE A 153 -7.69 -3.50 17.21
N GLY A 154 -8.95 -3.75 17.58
CA GLY A 154 -10.07 -3.26 16.79
C GLY A 154 -11.45 -3.53 17.33
N PHE A 155 -12.48 -3.10 16.62
CA PHE A 155 -13.85 -3.46 16.99
C PHE A 155 -14.12 -4.92 16.66
N VAL A 156 -13.68 -5.36 15.47
CA VAL A 156 -13.68 -6.76 15.04
C VAL A 156 -12.27 -7.16 14.63
N ASN A 157 -11.77 -8.27 15.19
CA ASN A 157 -10.53 -8.91 14.79
C ASN A 157 -10.83 -10.33 14.30
N TYR A 158 -10.22 -10.71 13.18
CA TYR A 158 -10.35 -12.04 12.59
C TYR A 158 -8.98 -12.57 12.15
N ALA A 159 -8.67 -13.81 12.51
CA ALA A 159 -7.56 -14.57 12.00
C ALA A 159 -7.95 -16.04 11.80
N ASP A 160 -7.71 -16.64 10.62
CA ASP A 160 -7.88 -18.11 10.49
C ASP A 160 -6.83 -18.84 11.34
N ARG A 161 -5.61 -18.30 11.42
CA ARG A 161 -4.55 -18.75 12.31
C ARG A 161 -3.92 -17.59 13.06
N LEU A 162 -4.15 -17.51 14.36
CA LEU A 162 -3.53 -16.56 15.26
C LEU A 162 -2.33 -17.18 16.00
N GLU A 163 -1.22 -16.44 16.04
CA GLU A 163 -0.07 -16.62 16.93
C GLU A 163 0.22 -15.27 17.63
N GLY A 164 -0.60 -14.92 18.61
CA GLY A 164 -0.52 -13.62 19.27
C GLY A 164 -1.78 -13.23 20.03
N LEU A 165 -2.09 -11.93 20.02
CA LEU A 165 -3.13 -11.30 20.82
C LEU A 165 -4.12 -10.53 19.94
N GLN A 166 -5.40 -10.67 20.22
CA GLN A 166 -6.47 -9.83 19.68
C GLN A 166 -7.15 -9.09 20.83
N ILE A 167 -7.38 -7.79 20.67
CA ILE A 167 -8.12 -6.95 21.62
C ILE A 167 -9.24 -6.25 20.87
N GLY A 168 -10.49 -6.48 21.28
CA GLY A 168 -11.63 -5.94 20.56
C GLY A 168 -12.99 -6.42 21.03
N PHE A 169 -14.07 -5.83 20.51
CA PHE A 169 -15.43 -6.24 20.86
C PHE A 169 -15.74 -7.68 20.42
N VAL A 170 -15.30 -8.04 19.21
CA VAL A 170 -15.42 -9.39 18.64
C VAL A 170 -14.05 -9.85 18.16
N ASN A 171 -13.53 -10.93 18.72
CA ASN A 171 -12.23 -11.49 18.36
C ASN A 171 -12.39 -12.94 17.92
N ILE A 172 -12.08 -13.22 16.66
CA ILE A 172 -12.23 -14.53 16.03
C ILE A 172 -10.84 -15.08 15.71
N ALA A 173 -10.50 -16.22 16.29
CA ALA A 173 -9.28 -16.97 16.03
C ALA A 173 -9.66 -18.44 15.77
N ALA A 174 -9.76 -18.82 14.49
CA ALA A 174 -10.31 -20.13 14.11
C ALA A 174 -9.43 -21.33 14.52
N ASN A 175 -8.18 -21.09 14.91
CA ASN A 175 -7.26 -22.08 15.46
C ASN A 175 -7.17 -22.06 17.00
N SER A 176 -8.03 -21.33 17.70
CA SER A 176 -8.03 -21.24 19.17
C SER A 176 -8.47 -22.57 19.80
N GLU A 177 -7.68 -23.09 20.74
CA GLU A 177 -7.99 -24.33 21.46
C GLU A 177 -9.03 -24.15 22.58
N LEU A 178 -9.22 -22.91 23.05
CA LEU A 178 -10.18 -22.60 24.10
C LEU A 178 -11.58 -22.29 23.53
N PHE A 179 -11.67 -21.21 22.75
CA PHE A 179 -12.89 -20.76 22.08
C PHE A 179 -12.53 -19.97 20.82
N GLU A 180 -13.20 -20.28 19.71
CA GLU A 180 -12.97 -19.59 18.43
C GLU A 180 -13.33 -18.10 18.49
N VAL A 181 -14.36 -17.74 19.26
CA VAL A 181 -14.84 -16.36 19.42
C VAL A 181 -14.76 -15.96 20.89
N LEU A 182 -14.02 -14.89 21.19
CA LEU A 182 -13.94 -14.32 22.53
C LEU A 182 -14.23 -12.81 22.52
N PRO A 183 -15.03 -12.32 23.49
CA PRO A 183 -15.22 -10.89 23.66
C PRO A 183 -13.99 -10.27 24.34
N ILE A 184 -13.72 -9.00 24.03
CA ILE A 184 -12.70 -8.14 24.65
C ILE A 184 -11.25 -8.57 24.36
N VAL A 185 -10.86 -9.82 24.63
CA VAL A 185 -9.51 -10.36 24.41
C VAL A 185 -9.57 -11.80 23.87
N ASN A 186 -8.75 -12.12 22.87
CA ASN A 186 -8.45 -13.48 22.42
C ASN A 186 -6.94 -13.65 22.25
N PHE A 187 -6.40 -14.84 22.49
CA PHE A 187 -4.97 -15.09 22.35
C PHE A 187 -4.70 -16.55 21.97
N ASN A 188 -3.60 -16.76 21.25
CA ASN A 188 -3.10 -18.10 20.96
C ASN A 188 -1.57 -18.02 20.85
N PHE A 189 -0.86 -18.71 21.73
CA PHE A 189 0.59 -18.77 21.74
C PHE A 189 1.02 -20.23 21.62
N LYS A 190 1.84 -20.53 20.62
CA LYS A 190 2.57 -21.80 20.56
C LYS A 190 3.89 -21.62 21.31
N PHE A 191 4.07 -22.39 22.38
CA PHE A 191 5.33 -22.55 23.08
C PHE A 191 6.22 -23.58 22.36
#